data_AF-A0A8T0ZHM2-F1
#
_entry.id   AF-A0A8T0ZHM2-F1
#
_cell.length_a   1.000
_cell.length_b   1.000
_cell.length_c   1.000
_cell.angle_alpha   90.00
_cell.angle_beta   90.00
_cell.angle_gamma   90.00
#
_symmetry.space_group_name_H-M   'P 1'
#
loop_
_entity.id
_entity.type
_entity.pdbx_description
1 polymer ?
#
loop_
_entity_poly.entity_id
_entity_poly.type
_entity_poly.pdbx_seq_one_letter_code
_entity_poly.pdbx_strand_id
1 'polypeptide(L)'
;MARVVTISSERVEDVIELAKHAGELTRTVRAHMYQNNFILAFRAFEQLPHLEAMHLWYIEEIIRSFFLGLIDMQTLLNFFGILPTSLWALEGVEKLHSSIEILTGAVRLRAERCWDQLASPTVRAIIAGGEFVVESVSRGEIMYAPVDGYDYSSDTRPVFTWVPRPYRHDGNRQERWRIVQVHDAENCFLIQNVAFGEYLYATFRGRPGREQSMLIPVDQDNREVFALYNRYQKEFLFAPDVFHDQERRFVRTSQANVLSIQQRQWRLILQASIVPARQAQVDLATIYLAY
;
A
#
# COMPACT_ATOMS: atom_id res chain seq x y z
N MET A 1 25.19 -9.75 9.27
CA MET A 1 25.46 -11.15 9.67
C MET A 1 25.02 -12.04 8.52
N ALA A 2 25.95 -12.63 7.76
CA ALA A 2 25.61 -13.59 6.71
C ALA A 2 25.46 -14.98 7.33
N ARG A 3 24.33 -15.65 7.11
CA ARG A 3 24.13 -17.06 7.48
C ARG A 3 24.32 -17.91 6.24
N VAL A 4 25.30 -18.81 6.29
CA VAL A 4 25.45 -19.89 5.32
C VAL A 4 24.61 -21.05 5.85
N VAL A 5 23.60 -21.46 5.08
CA VAL A 5 22.79 -22.65 5.37
C VAL A 5 23.33 -23.78 4.51
N THR A 6 23.76 -24.87 5.15
CA THR A 6 24.18 -26.09 4.46
C THR A 6 22.93 -26.87 4.04
N ILE A 7 22.57 -26.80 2.76
CA ILE A 7 21.49 -27.58 2.17
C ILE A 7 22.07 -28.93 1.74
N SER A 8 21.43 -30.06 2.07
CA SER A 8 21.87 -31.40 1.64
C SER A 8 21.87 -31.50 0.11
N SER A 9 22.80 -32.24 -0.50
CA SER A 9 23.00 -32.22 -1.96
C SER A 9 21.76 -32.69 -2.75
N GLU A 10 20.95 -33.59 -2.19
CA GLU A 10 19.66 -34.01 -2.78
C GLU A 10 18.67 -32.85 -2.92
N ARG A 11 18.64 -31.91 -1.97
CA ARG A 11 17.77 -30.71 -2.04
C ARG A 11 18.28 -29.66 -3.02
N VAL A 12 19.56 -29.68 -3.39
CA VAL A 12 20.13 -28.73 -4.35
C VAL A 12 19.76 -29.12 -5.78
N GLU A 13 19.77 -30.42 -6.09
CA GLU A 13 19.32 -30.93 -7.39
C GLU A 13 17.82 -30.69 -7.61
N ASP A 14 16.98 -30.95 -6.61
CA ASP A 14 15.55 -30.63 -6.65
C ASP A 14 15.30 -29.13 -6.90
N VAL A 15 16.05 -28.24 -6.24
CA VAL A 15 15.95 -26.78 -6.41
C VAL A 15 16.42 -26.34 -7.80
N ILE A 16 17.45 -26.97 -8.36
CA ILE A 16 17.95 -26.67 -9.71
C ILE A 16 16.97 -27.14 -10.79
N GLU A 17 16.39 -28.34 -10.66
CA GLU A 17 15.36 -28.81 -11.57
C GLU A 17 14.10 -27.95 -11.47
N LEU A 18 13.69 -27.58 -10.26
CA LEU A 18 12.61 -26.63 -10.03
C LEU A 18 12.88 -25.29 -10.69
N ALA A 19 14.08 -24.73 -10.55
CA ALA A 19 14.46 -23.47 -11.17
C ALA A 19 14.48 -23.56 -12.72
N LYS A 20 14.87 -24.70 -13.29
CA LYS A 20 14.80 -24.93 -14.75
C LYS A 20 13.37 -24.97 -15.24
N HIS A 21 12.51 -25.74 -14.56
CA HIS A 21 11.10 -25.88 -14.92
C HIS A 21 10.35 -24.55 -14.75
N ALA A 22 10.61 -23.85 -13.64
CA ALA A 22 10.17 -22.49 -13.39
C ALA A 22 10.60 -21.53 -14.52
N GLY A 23 11.85 -21.62 -14.98
CA GLY A 23 12.36 -20.82 -16.09
C GLY A 23 11.62 -21.07 -17.41
N GLU A 24 11.26 -22.32 -17.71
CA GLU A 24 10.48 -22.68 -18.88
C GLU A 24 9.04 -22.18 -18.82
N LEU A 25 8.34 -22.40 -17.70
CA LEU A 25 6.99 -21.87 -17.54
C LEU A 25 6.98 -20.33 -17.55
N THR A 26 7.98 -19.67 -16.98
CA THR A 26 8.10 -18.20 -17.05
C THR A 26 8.31 -17.74 -18.51
N ARG A 27 9.02 -18.52 -19.35
CA ARG A 27 9.08 -18.23 -20.81
C ARG A 27 7.70 -18.36 -21.46
N THR A 28 6.92 -19.37 -21.09
CA THR A 28 5.56 -19.57 -21.61
C THR A 28 4.63 -18.44 -21.21
N VAL A 29 4.65 -18.03 -19.94
CA VAL A 29 3.90 -16.86 -19.44
C VAL A 29 4.26 -15.62 -20.26
N ARG A 30 5.57 -15.34 -20.43
CA ARG A 30 6.03 -14.22 -21.26
C ARG A 30 5.57 -14.33 -22.70
N ALA A 31 5.66 -15.50 -23.32
CA ALA A 31 5.24 -15.71 -24.70
C ALA A 31 3.75 -15.38 -24.91
N HIS A 32 2.88 -15.77 -23.97
CA HIS A 32 1.47 -15.40 -24.01
C HIS A 32 1.24 -13.91 -23.77
N MET A 33 1.99 -13.29 -22.85
CA MET A 33 1.97 -11.85 -22.61
C MET A 33 2.34 -11.06 -23.87
N TYR A 34 3.40 -11.46 -24.58
CA TYR A 34 3.81 -10.85 -25.86
C TYR A 34 2.74 -10.94 -26.95
N GLN A 35 1.97 -12.02 -26.95
CA GLN A 35 0.87 -12.22 -27.89
C GLN A 35 -0.41 -11.51 -27.47
N ASN A 36 -0.36 -10.68 -26.40
CA ASN A 36 -1.51 -10.05 -25.77
C ASN A 36 -2.61 -11.05 -25.33
N ASN A 37 -2.25 -12.32 -25.12
CA ASN A 37 -3.17 -13.35 -24.69
C ASN A 37 -3.10 -13.54 -23.17
N PHE A 38 -3.64 -12.56 -22.45
CA PHE A 38 -3.54 -12.50 -20.99
C PHE A 38 -4.32 -13.61 -20.27
N ILE A 39 -5.32 -14.20 -20.92
CA ILE A 39 -6.03 -15.38 -20.38
C ILE A 39 -5.09 -16.60 -20.34
N LEU A 40 -4.33 -16.84 -21.42
CA LEU A 40 -3.36 -17.92 -21.44
C LEU A 40 -2.13 -17.61 -20.57
N ALA A 41 -1.71 -16.34 -20.52
CA ALA A 41 -0.64 -15.92 -19.61
C ALA A 41 -1.01 -16.19 -18.15
N PHE A 42 -2.24 -15.84 -17.75
CA PHE A 42 -2.77 -16.10 -16.41
C PHE A 42 -2.79 -17.59 -16.09
N ARG A 43 -3.38 -18.42 -16.97
CA ARG A 43 -3.42 -19.88 -16.77
C ARG A 43 -2.02 -20.49 -16.66
N ALA A 44 -1.08 -20.04 -17.49
CA ALA A 44 0.30 -20.49 -17.42
C ALA A 44 1.00 -20.05 -16.12
N PHE A 45 0.65 -18.86 -15.60
CA PHE A 45 1.16 -18.36 -14.33
C PHE A 45 0.61 -19.15 -13.14
N GLU A 46 -0.69 -19.47 -13.13
CA GLU A 46 -1.31 -20.33 -12.10
C GLU A 46 -0.73 -21.75 -12.06
N GLN A 47 -0.17 -22.23 -13.18
CA GLN A 47 0.46 -23.54 -13.29
C GLN A 47 1.93 -23.54 -12.85
N LEU A 48 2.47 -22.41 -12.38
CA LEU A 48 3.86 -22.34 -11.93
C LEU A 48 4.09 -23.21 -10.67
N PRO A 49 5.19 -23.98 -10.62
CA PRO A 49 5.52 -24.82 -9.48
C PRO A 49 5.65 -24.01 -8.18
N HIS A 50 5.02 -24.49 -7.10
CA HIS A 50 5.06 -23.84 -5.79
C HIS A 50 4.71 -22.35 -5.82
N LEU A 51 3.75 -21.96 -6.67
CA LEU A 51 3.39 -20.56 -6.90
C LEU A 51 3.19 -19.77 -5.61
N GLU A 52 2.45 -20.27 -4.63
CA GLU A 52 2.24 -19.57 -3.35
C GLU A 52 3.55 -19.28 -2.61
N ALA A 53 4.54 -20.19 -2.63
CA ALA A 53 5.82 -19.99 -1.96
C ALA A 53 6.81 -19.15 -2.77
N MET A 54 6.65 -19.09 -4.09
CA MET A 54 7.63 -18.53 -5.04
C MET A 54 7.10 -17.31 -5.82
N HIS A 55 5.87 -16.86 -5.58
CA HIS A 55 5.22 -15.78 -6.33
C HIS A 55 6.08 -14.51 -6.44
N LEU A 56 6.72 -14.07 -5.34
CA LEU A 56 7.62 -12.91 -5.35
C LEU A 56 8.76 -13.09 -6.35
N TRP A 57 9.39 -14.27 -6.40
CA TRP A 57 10.47 -14.56 -7.33
C TRP A 57 9.97 -14.51 -8.79
N TYR A 58 8.79 -15.06 -9.07
CA TYR A 58 8.19 -15.01 -10.41
C TYR A 58 7.84 -13.59 -10.85
N ILE A 59 7.29 -12.78 -9.94
CA ILE A 59 6.99 -11.37 -10.18
C ILE A 59 8.28 -10.60 -10.45
N GLU A 60 9.32 -10.81 -9.65
CA GLU A 60 10.65 -10.22 -9.88
C GLU A 60 11.22 -10.59 -11.25
N GLU A 61 11.09 -11.84 -11.71
CA GLU A 61 11.54 -12.26 -13.04
C GLU A 61 10.79 -11.58 -14.19
N ILE A 62 9.48 -11.33 -14.02
CA ILE A 62 8.68 -10.58 -15.00
C ILE A 62 9.06 -9.10 -15.01
N ILE A 63 9.22 -8.47 -13.84
CA ILE A 63 9.72 -7.10 -13.69
C ILE A 63 11.12 -6.96 -14.32
N ARG A 64 12.01 -7.94 -14.09
CA ARG A 64 13.34 -7.99 -14.72
C ARG A 64 13.25 -8.08 -16.23
N SER A 65 12.29 -8.84 -16.76
CA SER A 65 12.04 -8.92 -18.20
C SER A 65 11.62 -7.56 -18.78
N PHE A 66 10.82 -6.78 -18.05
CA PHE A 66 10.49 -5.41 -18.42
C PHE A 66 11.72 -4.47 -18.40
N PHE A 67 12.58 -4.59 -17.40
CA PHE A 67 13.83 -3.82 -17.33
C PHE A 67 14.77 -4.12 -18.49
N LEU A 68 14.85 -5.39 -18.90
CA LEU A 68 15.60 -5.81 -20.08
C LEU A 68 14.95 -5.37 -21.41
N GLY A 69 13.76 -4.76 -21.38
CA GLY A 69 13.01 -4.37 -22.57
C GLY A 69 12.49 -5.55 -23.37
N LEU A 70 12.36 -6.71 -22.73
CA LEU A 70 11.69 -7.85 -23.32
C LEU A 70 10.20 -7.53 -23.42
N ILE A 71 9.54 -7.21 -22.32
CA ILE A 71 8.13 -6.80 -22.35
C ILE A 71 8.00 -5.27 -22.29
N ASP A 72 6.95 -4.74 -22.92
CA ASP A 72 6.63 -3.31 -22.85
C ASP A 72 5.84 -2.95 -21.58
N MET A 73 5.61 -1.64 -21.39
CA MET A 73 4.91 -1.12 -20.22
C MET A 73 3.48 -1.64 -20.14
N GLN A 74 2.72 -1.59 -21.24
CA GLN A 74 1.32 -2.01 -21.26
C GLN A 74 1.19 -3.49 -20.89
N THR A 75 2.12 -4.31 -21.37
CA THR A 75 2.20 -5.73 -21.07
C THR A 75 2.43 -5.96 -19.58
N LEU A 76 3.32 -5.19 -18.95
CA LEU A 76 3.55 -5.27 -17.50
C LEU A 76 2.32 -4.80 -16.70
N LEU A 77 1.66 -3.71 -17.12
CA LEU A 77 0.43 -3.23 -16.49
C LEU A 77 -0.67 -4.29 -16.52
N ASN A 78 -0.89 -4.89 -17.68
CA ASN A 78 -1.88 -5.93 -17.87
C ASN A 78 -1.54 -7.18 -17.04
N PHE A 79 -0.26 -7.52 -16.91
CA PHE A 79 0.19 -8.59 -16.02
C PHE A 79 -0.18 -8.35 -14.56
N PHE A 80 0.08 -7.15 -14.03
CA PHE A 80 -0.36 -6.80 -12.67
C PHE A 80 -1.88 -6.88 -12.51
N GLY A 81 -2.64 -6.54 -13.55
CA GLY A 81 -4.09 -6.63 -13.56
C GLY A 81 -4.65 -8.06 -13.57
N ILE A 82 -3.85 -9.07 -13.94
CA ILE A 82 -4.27 -10.48 -13.93
C ILE A 82 -3.72 -11.28 -12.75
N LEU A 83 -2.96 -10.67 -11.83
CA LEU A 83 -2.44 -11.43 -10.69
C LEU A 83 -3.58 -12.00 -9.82
N PRO A 84 -3.45 -13.24 -9.29
CA PRO A 84 -4.50 -13.91 -8.52
C PRO A 84 -5.02 -13.11 -7.33
N THR A 85 -4.16 -12.30 -6.69
CA THR A 85 -4.54 -11.45 -5.55
C THR A 85 -4.02 -10.03 -5.73
N SER A 86 -4.74 -9.05 -5.17
CA SER A 86 -4.29 -7.67 -5.13
C SER A 86 -3.07 -7.46 -4.23
N LEU A 87 -2.79 -8.38 -3.29
CA LEU A 87 -1.56 -8.35 -2.50
C LEU A 87 -0.36 -8.55 -3.42
N TRP A 88 -0.39 -9.54 -4.30
CA TRP A 88 0.72 -9.81 -5.20
C TRP A 88 0.96 -8.67 -6.18
N ALA A 89 -0.12 -7.99 -6.61
CA ALA A 89 0.01 -6.77 -7.39
C ALA A 89 0.71 -5.66 -6.59
N LEU A 90 0.36 -5.47 -5.31
CA LEU A 90 0.99 -4.49 -4.42
C LEU A 90 2.47 -4.81 -4.18
N GLU A 91 2.79 -6.07 -3.88
CA GLU A 91 4.17 -6.55 -3.68
C GLU A 91 5.00 -6.36 -4.95
N GLY A 92 4.43 -6.64 -6.12
CA GLY A 92 5.10 -6.41 -7.38
C GLY A 92 5.31 -4.93 -7.70
N VAL A 93 4.35 -4.08 -7.33
CA VAL A 93 4.46 -2.62 -7.39
C VAL A 93 5.58 -2.14 -6.45
N GLU A 94 5.65 -2.62 -5.20
CA GLU A 94 6.76 -2.35 -4.27
C GLU A 94 8.13 -2.81 -4.80
N LYS A 95 8.18 -3.99 -5.42
CA LYS A 95 9.40 -4.53 -6.04
C LYS A 95 9.87 -3.70 -7.23
N LEU A 96 8.93 -3.24 -8.06
CA LEU A 96 9.21 -2.28 -9.12
C LEU A 96 9.80 -0.99 -8.53
N HIS A 97 9.19 -0.43 -7.49
CA HIS A 97 9.65 0.80 -6.85
C HIS A 97 11.04 0.69 -6.23
N SER A 98 11.27 -0.34 -5.41
CA SER A 98 12.59 -0.59 -4.79
C SER A 98 13.70 -0.81 -5.82
N SER A 99 13.37 -1.36 -6.99
CA SER A 99 14.33 -1.52 -8.09
C SER A 99 14.68 -0.19 -8.77
N ILE A 100 13.80 0.83 -8.76
CA ILE A 100 14.07 2.12 -9.43
C ILE A 100 15.33 2.79 -8.88
N GLU A 101 15.59 2.66 -7.58
CA GLU A 101 16.75 3.29 -6.91
C GLU A 101 18.10 2.79 -7.46
N ILE A 102 18.17 1.53 -7.90
CA ILE A 102 19.40 0.90 -8.41
C ILE A 102 19.52 0.96 -9.95
N LEU A 103 18.46 1.37 -10.65
CA LEU A 103 18.45 1.48 -12.11
C LEU A 103 19.09 2.79 -12.57
N THR A 104 19.63 2.78 -13.79
CA THR A 104 20.22 3.97 -14.41
C THR A 104 19.76 4.14 -15.86
N GLY A 105 19.89 5.37 -16.38
CA GLY A 105 19.62 5.71 -17.78
C GLY A 105 18.19 5.42 -18.23
N ALA A 106 18.04 4.90 -19.45
CA ALA A 106 16.75 4.69 -20.10
C ALA A 106 15.86 3.66 -19.38
N VAL A 107 16.45 2.68 -18.69
CA VAL A 107 15.70 1.65 -17.96
C VAL A 107 15.03 2.25 -16.73
N ARG A 108 15.72 3.14 -16.01
CA ARG A 108 15.15 3.89 -14.89
C ARG A 108 13.97 4.75 -15.32
N LEU A 109 14.13 5.53 -16.39
CA LEU A 109 13.04 6.37 -16.92
C LEU A 109 11.80 5.56 -17.31
N ARG A 110 12.00 4.35 -17.87
CA ARG A 110 10.90 3.45 -18.21
C ARG A 110 10.20 2.91 -16.96
N ALA A 111 10.97 2.54 -15.93
CA ALA A 111 10.46 2.06 -14.66
C ALA A 111 9.68 3.15 -13.91
N GLU A 112 10.19 4.38 -13.86
CA GLU A 112 9.50 5.55 -13.29
C GLU A 112 8.17 5.83 -13.99
N ARG A 113 8.13 5.80 -15.33
CA ARG A 113 6.86 5.96 -16.07
C ARG A 113 5.87 4.84 -15.81
N CYS A 114 6.34 3.60 -15.69
CA CYS A 114 5.47 2.47 -15.37
C CYS A 114 4.91 2.58 -13.95
N TRP A 115 5.75 2.99 -13.00
CA TRP A 115 5.37 3.28 -11.62
C TRP A 115 4.27 4.35 -11.55
N ASP A 116 4.41 5.42 -12.32
CA ASP A 116 3.41 6.50 -12.40
C ASP A 116 2.05 6.04 -12.94
N GLN A 117 2.03 5.01 -13.80
CA GLN A 117 0.80 4.44 -14.34
C GLN A 117 0.16 3.38 -13.42
N LEU A 118 0.97 2.62 -12.69
CA LEU A 118 0.50 1.55 -11.81
C LEU A 118 -0.12 2.05 -10.52
N ALA A 119 0.53 3.02 -9.88
CA ALA A 119 0.16 3.45 -8.54
C ALA A 119 -0.47 4.85 -8.58
N SER A 120 -1.67 4.98 -7.99
CA SER A 120 -2.24 6.32 -7.76
C SER A 120 -1.26 7.16 -6.94
N PRO A 121 -1.27 8.50 -7.06
CA PRO A 121 -0.45 9.37 -6.20
C PRO A 121 -0.53 8.98 -4.72
N THR A 122 -1.72 8.61 -4.24
CA THR A 122 -1.95 8.13 -2.87
C THR A 122 -1.23 6.81 -2.59
N VAL A 123 -1.35 5.80 -3.47
CA VAL A 123 -0.66 4.51 -3.29
C VAL A 123 0.85 4.70 -3.30
N ARG A 124 1.38 5.54 -4.20
CA ARG A 124 2.80 5.89 -4.24
C ARG A 124 3.25 6.52 -2.91
N ALA A 125 2.46 7.44 -2.39
CA ALA A 125 2.75 8.07 -1.12
C ALA A 125 2.64 7.10 0.07
N ILE A 126 1.71 6.14 0.06
CA ILE A 126 1.62 5.09 1.09
C ILE A 126 2.91 4.26 1.10
N ILE A 127 3.33 3.77 -0.06
CA ILE A 127 4.55 2.94 -0.21
C ILE A 127 5.80 3.73 0.19
N ALA A 128 5.85 5.03 -0.09
CA ALA A 128 6.93 5.91 0.33
C ALA A 128 6.89 6.29 1.83
N GLY A 129 5.95 5.77 2.61
CA GLY A 129 5.81 6.09 4.04
C GLY A 129 5.28 7.51 4.32
N GLY A 130 4.51 8.07 3.38
CA GLY A 130 3.94 9.41 3.45
C GLY A 130 3.01 9.62 4.65
N GLU A 131 2.89 10.88 5.06
CA GLU A 131 1.97 11.31 6.11
C GLU A 131 0.69 11.85 5.47
N PHE A 132 -0.47 11.45 5.99
CA PHE A 132 -1.78 11.79 5.46
C PHE A 132 -2.64 12.47 6.50
N VAL A 133 -3.45 13.41 6.05
CA VAL A 133 -4.67 13.82 6.74
C VAL A 133 -5.81 12.96 6.21
N VAL A 134 -6.67 12.49 7.13
CA VAL A 134 -7.80 11.62 6.79
C VAL A 134 -9.10 12.40 7.00
N GLU A 135 -9.78 12.73 5.91
CA GLU A 135 -10.99 13.57 5.91
C GLU A 135 -12.24 12.71 5.68
N SER A 136 -13.29 12.91 6.49
CA SER A 136 -14.59 12.29 6.24
C SER A 136 -15.28 12.99 5.06
N VAL A 137 -15.51 12.28 3.95
CA VAL A 137 -16.09 12.89 2.73
C VAL A 137 -17.51 13.41 2.97
N SER A 138 -18.30 12.71 3.78
CA SER A 138 -19.68 13.12 4.06
C SER A 138 -19.79 14.37 4.94
N ARG A 139 -18.71 14.78 5.62
CA ARG A 139 -18.75 15.90 6.58
C ARG A 139 -17.68 16.98 6.39
N GLY A 140 -16.62 16.70 5.64
CA GLY A 140 -15.43 17.56 5.57
C GLY A 140 -14.67 17.66 6.90
N GLU A 141 -14.87 16.70 7.81
CA GLU A 141 -14.26 16.72 9.14
C GLU A 141 -12.95 15.90 9.14
N ILE A 142 -11.90 16.42 9.80
CA ILE A 142 -10.57 15.81 9.84
C ILE A 142 -10.41 14.88 11.05
N MET A 143 -9.95 13.65 10.80
CA MET A 143 -9.65 12.65 11.83
C MET A 143 -8.34 12.96 12.56
N TYR A 144 -8.36 12.89 13.89
CA TYR A 144 -7.18 13.12 14.72
C TYR A 144 -7.21 12.31 16.03
N ALA A 145 -6.03 12.14 16.62
CA ALA A 145 -5.86 11.63 17.96
C ALA A 145 -5.60 12.79 18.94
N PRO A 146 -6.34 12.92 20.06
CA PRO A 146 -6.16 14.03 21.00
C PRO A 146 -4.86 13.87 21.82
N VAL A 147 -4.29 14.98 22.30
CA VAL A 147 -3.29 14.99 23.40
C VAL A 147 -4.09 14.78 24.68
N ASP A 148 -3.62 13.84 25.51
CA ASP A 148 -4.06 13.33 26.81
C ASP A 148 -5.28 13.98 27.50
N GLY A 149 -6.06 13.15 28.21
CA GLY A 149 -7.22 13.59 29.02
C GLY A 149 -8.59 13.12 28.50
N TYR A 150 -8.59 12.30 27.45
CA TYR A 150 -9.79 11.66 26.90
C TYR A 150 -9.69 10.13 26.85
N ASP A 151 -8.63 9.58 27.43
CA ASP A 151 -8.29 8.17 27.35
C ASP A 151 -9.37 7.31 28.05
N TYR A 152 -9.83 6.27 27.37
CA TYR A 152 -10.79 5.32 27.94
C TYR A 152 -10.11 4.43 29.00
N SER A 153 -8.79 4.26 28.88
CA SER A 153 -7.91 3.62 29.87
C SER A 153 -6.49 4.18 29.74
N SER A 154 -5.59 3.83 30.67
CA SER A 154 -4.16 4.21 30.62
C SER A 154 -3.43 3.80 29.33
N ASP A 155 -4.04 2.91 28.54
CA ASP A 155 -3.42 2.28 27.39
C ASP A 155 -4.14 2.61 26.07
N THR A 156 -5.25 3.39 26.11
CA THR A 156 -6.14 3.55 24.96
C THR A 156 -6.69 4.97 24.82
N ARG A 157 -6.46 5.61 23.66
CA ARG A 157 -7.00 6.93 23.33
C ARG A 157 -8.13 6.83 22.30
N PRO A 158 -9.24 7.58 22.46
CA PRO A 158 -10.25 7.68 21.42
C PRO A 158 -9.73 8.46 20.21
N VAL A 159 -10.33 8.19 19.06
CA VAL A 159 -10.07 8.94 17.82
C VAL A 159 -11.30 9.75 17.47
N PHE A 160 -11.09 10.99 17.06
CA PHE A 160 -12.15 11.97 16.82
C PHE A 160 -12.05 12.57 15.42
N THR A 161 -13.13 13.18 14.96
CA THR A 161 -13.14 14.17 13.88
C THR A 161 -13.49 15.55 14.44
N TRP A 162 -12.91 16.62 13.89
CA TRP A 162 -13.25 18.00 14.26
C TRP A 162 -14.61 18.40 13.69
N VAL A 163 -15.54 18.80 14.57
CA VAL A 163 -16.82 19.44 14.19
C VAL A 163 -16.52 20.92 13.88
N PRO A 164 -17.14 21.58 12.87
CA PRO A 164 -16.49 22.64 12.09
C PRO A 164 -16.21 23.90 12.90
N ARG A 165 -15.08 23.91 13.59
CA ARG A 165 -14.31 25.11 13.91
C ARG A 165 -13.09 25.10 13.00
N PRO A 166 -12.59 26.27 12.57
CA PRO A 166 -11.34 26.33 11.84
C PRO A 166 -10.25 25.75 12.75
N TYR A 167 -9.87 24.51 12.44
CA TYR A 167 -8.78 23.81 13.10
C TYR A 167 -7.54 24.70 13.01
N ARG A 168 -7.00 25.08 14.17
CA ARG A 168 -5.78 25.87 14.23
C ARG A 168 -4.61 24.90 14.26
N HIS A 169 -3.89 24.88 13.14
CA HIS A 169 -2.64 24.15 12.98
C HIS A 169 -1.56 24.80 13.85
N ASP A 170 -1.55 24.50 15.15
CA ASP A 170 -0.51 24.97 16.06
C ASP A 170 0.78 24.14 15.91
N GLY A 171 1.03 23.57 14.73
CA GLY A 171 2.16 22.70 14.44
C GLY A 171 2.07 21.28 15.01
N ASN A 172 0.91 20.89 15.54
CA ASN A 172 0.73 19.54 16.09
C ASN A 172 0.58 18.50 14.96
N ARG A 173 0.99 17.25 15.22
CA ARG A 173 0.95 16.14 14.23
C ARG A 173 -0.17 15.14 14.52
N GLN A 174 -1.16 15.54 15.31
CA GLN A 174 -2.25 14.70 15.83
C GLN A 174 -3.21 14.18 14.76
N GLU A 175 -3.39 14.96 13.71
CA GLU A 175 -4.21 14.70 12.53
C GLU A 175 -3.45 13.95 11.43
N ARG A 176 -2.15 13.72 11.63
CA ARG A 176 -1.29 13.07 10.66
C ARG A 176 -1.23 11.58 10.94
N TRP A 177 -1.45 10.80 9.89
CA TRP A 177 -1.48 9.34 9.93
C TRP A 177 -0.54 8.76 8.88
N ARG A 178 0.07 7.61 9.18
CA ARG A 178 0.78 6.78 8.19
C ARG A 178 0.00 5.51 7.95
N ILE A 179 -0.04 5.08 6.70
CA ILE A 179 -0.55 3.78 6.31
C ILE A 179 0.66 2.85 6.18
N VAL A 180 0.75 1.85 7.07
CA VAL A 180 1.91 0.95 7.18
C VAL A 180 1.50 -0.43 6.68
N GLN A 181 2.20 -0.96 5.68
CA GLN A 181 1.93 -2.30 5.14
C GLN A 181 2.29 -3.41 6.13
N VAL A 182 1.51 -4.49 6.12
CA VAL A 182 1.80 -5.71 6.89
C VAL A 182 2.18 -6.82 5.93
N HIS A 183 3.48 -7.16 5.88
CA HIS A 183 4.02 -8.14 4.92
C HIS A 183 3.44 -9.55 5.02
N ASP A 184 2.91 -9.96 6.19
CA ASP A 184 2.38 -11.31 6.40
C ASP A 184 0.84 -11.40 6.25
N ALA A 185 0.17 -10.33 5.82
CA ALA A 185 -1.29 -10.30 5.73
C ALA A 185 -1.79 -9.63 4.44
N GLU A 186 -2.45 -10.42 3.60
CA GLU A 186 -3.03 -9.97 2.33
C GLU A 186 -3.85 -8.69 2.47
N ASN A 187 -3.44 -7.66 1.73
CA ASN A 187 -4.13 -6.36 1.59
C ASN A 187 -4.39 -5.62 2.92
N CYS A 188 -3.59 -5.92 3.94
CA CYS A 188 -3.75 -5.36 5.27
C CYS A 188 -2.71 -4.28 5.55
N PHE A 189 -3.18 -3.23 6.22
CA PHE A 189 -2.38 -2.10 6.65
C PHE A 189 -2.68 -1.80 8.13
N LEU A 190 -1.69 -1.25 8.81
CA LEU A 190 -1.86 -0.57 10.08
C LEU A 190 -1.97 0.93 9.81
N ILE A 191 -2.78 1.62 10.60
CA ILE A 191 -2.94 3.07 10.49
C ILE A 191 -2.30 3.67 11.74
N GLN A 192 -1.14 4.29 11.58
CA GLN A 192 -0.34 4.82 12.68
C GLN A 192 -0.54 6.32 12.83
N ASN A 193 -0.81 6.81 14.03
CA ASN A 193 -0.76 8.23 14.32
C ASN A 193 0.69 8.72 14.38
N VAL A 194 1.01 9.83 13.71
CA VAL A 194 2.37 10.36 13.64
C VAL A 194 2.81 11.01 14.95
N ALA A 195 1.91 11.70 15.66
CA ALA A 195 2.26 12.38 16.91
C ALA A 195 2.65 11.40 18.02
N PHE A 196 1.93 10.28 18.13
CA PHE A 196 2.09 9.35 19.24
C PHE A 196 2.78 8.03 18.87
N GLY A 197 2.90 7.71 17.58
CA GLY A 197 3.41 6.41 17.12
C GLY A 197 2.47 5.23 17.40
N GLU A 198 1.27 5.51 17.89
CA GLU A 198 0.22 4.55 18.23
C GLU A 198 -0.60 4.16 16.99
N TYR A 199 -1.28 3.01 17.04
CA TYR A 199 -2.05 2.49 15.92
C TYR A 199 -3.55 2.61 16.18
N LEU A 200 -4.31 2.92 15.13
CA LEU A 200 -5.76 2.87 15.15
C LEU A 200 -6.23 1.42 15.21
N TYR A 201 -7.11 1.13 16.16
CA TYR A 201 -7.83 -0.12 16.27
C TYR A 201 -9.21 0.14 16.87
N ALA A 202 -10.15 -0.76 16.64
CA ALA A 202 -11.46 -0.76 17.27
C ALA A 202 -11.43 -1.65 18.51
N THR A 203 -11.92 -1.14 19.64
CA THR A 203 -11.98 -1.94 20.88
C THR A 203 -13.14 -2.92 20.82
N PHE A 204 -12.87 -4.23 20.86
CA PHE A 204 -13.87 -5.23 21.24
C PHE A 204 -13.49 -5.87 22.57
N ARG A 205 -14.34 -5.72 23.60
CA ARG A 205 -14.18 -6.36 24.93
C ARG A 205 -12.83 -6.12 25.62
N GLY A 206 -12.28 -4.91 25.52
CA GLY A 206 -11.14 -4.48 26.35
C GLY A 206 -9.81 -5.19 26.09
N ARG A 207 -9.61 -5.79 24.91
CA ARG A 207 -8.28 -6.28 24.50
C ARG A 207 -7.79 -5.48 23.30
N PRO A 208 -6.68 -4.72 23.43
CA PRO A 208 -6.03 -4.14 22.26
C PRO A 208 -5.45 -5.28 21.43
N GLY A 209 -6.12 -5.60 20.32
CA GLY A 209 -5.59 -6.51 19.30
C GLY A 209 -4.64 -5.77 18.37
N ARG A 210 -3.69 -6.48 17.76
CA ARG A 210 -2.97 -6.00 16.58
C ARG A 210 -3.94 -5.99 15.39
N GLU A 211 -4.86 -5.03 15.38
CA GLU A 211 -5.92 -5.01 14.38
C GLU A 211 -5.38 -4.55 13.03
N GLN A 212 -5.65 -5.37 12.02
CA GLN A 212 -5.30 -5.13 10.64
C GLN A 212 -6.49 -4.48 9.93
N SER A 213 -6.24 -3.35 9.28
CA SER A 213 -7.24 -2.63 8.47
C SER A 213 -7.02 -2.90 7.00
N MET A 214 -8.08 -2.84 6.19
CA MET A 214 -7.99 -2.83 4.73
C MET A 214 -8.41 -1.46 4.21
N LEU A 215 -7.67 -0.97 3.22
CA LEU A 215 -8.05 0.20 2.41
C LEU A 215 -8.81 -0.29 1.19
N ILE A 216 -10.10 0.05 1.10
CA ILE A 216 -10.96 -0.36 -0.01
C ILE A 216 -11.25 0.88 -0.86
N PRO A 217 -10.74 0.98 -2.10
CA PRO A 217 -11.11 2.07 -3.01
C PRO A 217 -12.63 2.08 -3.20
N VAL A 218 -13.28 3.22 -2.98
CA VAL A 218 -14.75 3.34 -3.11
C VAL A 218 -15.15 3.88 -4.48
N ASP A 219 -14.27 4.66 -5.09
CA ASP A 219 -14.48 5.31 -6.37
C ASP A 219 -13.30 4.98 -7.31
N GLN A 220 -13.61 4.40 -8.47
CA GLN A 220 -12.60 4.01 -9.46
C GLN A 220 -12.00 5.23 -10.18
N ASP A 221 -12.76 6.32 -10.26
CA ASP A 221 -12.34 7.59 -10.88
C ASP A 221 -11.66 8.49 -9.85
N ASN A 222 -12.11 8.47 -8.59
CA ASN A 222 -11.47 9.19 -7.48
C ASN A 222 -10.60 8.27 -6.60
N ARG A 223 -9.36 8.07 -7.06
CA ARG A 223 -8.35 7.21 -6.42
C ARG A 223 -7.82 7.70 -5.07
N GLU A 224 -8.37 8.78 -4.51
CA GLU A 224 -8.02 9.33 -3.21
C GLU A 224 -9.06 9.01 -2.12
N VAL A 225 -10.19 8.39 -2.50
CA VAL A 225 -11.31 8.08 -1.61
C VAL A 225 -11.40 6.59 -1.32
N PHE A 226 -11.33 6.25 -0.04
CA PHE A 226 -11.28 4.88 0.46
C PHE A 226 -12.33 4.65 1.55
N ALA A 227 -12.71 3.39 1.72
CA ALA A 227 -13.35 2.89 2.90
C ALA A 227 -12.30 2.18 3.75
N LEU A 228 -12.23 2.55 5.02
CA LEU A 228 -11.34 1.94 6.00
C LEU A 228 -12.09 0.80 6.68
N TYR A 229 -11.69 -0.42 6.41
CA TYR A 229 -12.38 -1.62 6.86
C TYR A 229 -11.58 -2.35 7.94
N ASN A 230 -12.19 -2.52 9.11
CA ASN A 230 -11.66 -3.32 10.19
C ASN A 230 -11.89 -4.80 9.88
N ARG A 231 -10.81 -5.54 9.62
CA ARG A 231 -10.89 -6.96 9.23
C ARG A 231 -11.39 -7.85 10.38
N TYR A 232 -11.01 -7.52 11.61
CA TYR A 232 -11.32 -8.33 12.79
C TYR A 232 -12.82 -8.27 13.11
N GLN A 233 -13.38 -7.06 13.14
CA GLN A 233 -14.77 -6.82 13.49
C GLN A 233 -15.72 -6.96 12.30
N LYS A 234 -15.18 -6.95 11.07
CA LYS A 234 -15.92 -6.94 9.80
C LYS A 234 -16.80 -5.70 9.65
N GLU A 235 -16.25 -4.55 10.00
CA GLU A 235 -16.95 -3.27 10.07
C GLU A 235 -16.17 -2.15 9.40
N PHE A 236 -16.87 -1.11 9.00
CA PHE A 236 -16.30 0.08 8.36
C PHE A 236 -16.15 1.21 9.37
N LEU A 237 -15.02 1.91 9.31
CA LEU A 237 -14.78 3.14 10.04
C LEU A 237 -15.70 4.25 9.49
N PHE A 238 -16.32 5.03 10.39
CA PHE A 238 -17.19 6.16 10.02
C PHE A 238 -17.26 7.21 11.13
N ALA A 239 -17.77 8.39 10.77
CA ALA A 239 -18.06 9.50 11.66
C ALA A 239 -19.59 9.62 11.91
N PRO A 240 -20.12 9.16 13.05
CA PRO A 240 -21.55 9.06 13.36
C PRO A 240 -22.21 10.40 13.67
N ASP A 241 -23.49 10.56 13.32
CA ASP A 241 -24.25 11.79 13.61
C ASP A 241 -24.48 12.04 15.09
N VAL A 242 -24.63 10.99 15.90
CA VAL A 242 -25.14 11.09 17.27
C VAL A 242 -24.08 11.06 18.37
N PHE A 243 -22.85 10.64 18.08
CA PHE A 243 -21.77 10.55 19.07
C PHE A 243 -20.78 11.72 18.91
N HIS A 244 -21.20 12.90 19.32
CA HIS A 244 -20.37 14.10 19.24
C HIS A 244 -20.67 15.09 20.38
N ASP A 245 -19.69 15.92 20.70
CA ASP A 245 -19.88 17.14 21.48
C ASP A 245 -19.90 18.36 20.53
N GLN A 246 -19.78 19.57 21.08
CA GLN A 246 -19.80 20.81 20.29
C GLN A 246 -18.56 21.01 19.41
N GLU A 247 -17.48 20.26 19.66
CA GLU A 247 -16.16 20.46 19.04
C GLU A 247 -15.70 19.22 18.28
N ARG A 248 -16.21 18.04 18.63
CA ARG A 248 -15.62 16.76 18.25
C ARG A 248 -16.66 15.67 18.09
N ARG A 249 -16.40 14.76 17.16
CA ARG A 249 -17.22 13.59 16.90
C ARG A 249 -16.38 12.33 17.02
N PHE A 250 -16.90 11.31 17.68
CA PHE A 250 -16.18 10.04 17.84
C PHE A 250 -16.05 9.33 16.51
N VAL A 251 -14.87 8.83 16.17
CA VAL A 251 -14.71 7.87 15.08
C VAL A 251 -15.08 6.48 15.59
N ARG A 252 -15.93 5.77 14.85
CA ARG A 252 -16.45 4.45 15.25
C ARG A 252 -16.43 3.47 14.08
N THR A 253 -16.68 2.20 14.36
CA THR A 253 -16.93 1.17 13.34
C THR A 253 -18.39 0.76 13.34
N SER A 254 -18.92 0.37 12.17
CA SER A 254 -20.24 -0.25 12.04
C SER A 254 -20.32 -1.14 10.81
N GLN A 255 -21.27 -2.07 10.81
CA GLN A 255 -21.54 -2.97 9.68
C GLN A 255 -22.03 -2.21 8.44
N ALA A 256 -21.76 -2.77 7.26
CA ALA A 256 -22.10 -2.18 5.97
C ALA A 256 -23.60 -1.87 5.83
N ASN A 257 -24.47 -2.79 6.22
CA ASN A 257 -25.93 -2.64 6.13
C ASN A 257 -26.50 -1.47 6.96
N VAL A 258 -25.73 -0.93 7.91
CA VAL A 258 -26.14 0.22 8.74
C VAL A 258 -25.69 1.55 8.13
N LEU A 259 -24.61 1.55 7.32
CA LEU A 259 -23.99 2.77 6.81
C LEU A 259 -24.30 2.99 5.33
N SER A 260 -24.63 4.22 4.96
CA SER A 260 -24.61 4.64 3.54
C SER A 260 -23.19 4.57 2.96
N ILE A 261 -23.06 4.51 1.63
CA ILE A 261 -21.74 4.53 0.97
C ILE A 261 -20.97 5.81 1.35
N GLN A 262 -21.64 6.97 1.35
CA GLN A 262 -21.02 8.26 1.71
C GLN A 262 -20.47 8.30 3.14
N GLN A 263 -21.13 7.65 4.10
CA GLN A 263 -20.65 7.59 5.48
C GLN A 263 -19.37 6.76 5.64
N ARG A 264 -19.06 5.87 4.69
CA ARG A 264 -17.87 5.02 4.70
C ARG A 264 -16.67 5.69 4.00
N GLN A 265 -16.89 6.80 3.30
CA GLN A 265 -15.87 7.43 2.46
C GLN A 265 -14.95 8.33 3.28
N TRP A 266 -13.67 8.04 3.16
CA TRP A 266 -12.57 8.82 3.72
C TRP A 266 -11.62 9.23 2.60
N ARG A 267 -11.25 10.51 2.55
CA ARG A 267 -10.25 11.03 1.62
C ARG A 267 -8.88 11.07 2.30
N LEU A 268 -7.87 10.51 1.64
CA LEU A 268 -6.48 10.57 2.09
C LEU A 268 -5.77 11.74 1.42
N ILE A 269 -5.46 12.78 2.19
CA ILE A 269 -4.81 14.01 1.71
C ILE A 269 -3.34 13.97 2.11
N LEU A 270 -2.46 13.76 1.13
CA LEU A 270 -1.01 13.73 1.35
C LEU A 270 -0.53 15.06 1.95
N GLN A 271 0.15 14.98 3.09
CA GLN A 271 0.85 16.12 3.68
C GLN A 271 2.26 16.17 3.13
N ALA A 272 2.70 17.35 2.71
CA ALA A 272 4.10 17.57 2.41
C ALA A 272 4.92 17.35 3.69
N SER A 273 5.59 16.21 3.77
CA SER A 273 6.59 15.97 4.80
C SER A 273 7.66 17.07 4.68
N ILE A 274 7.92 17.81 5.77
CA ILE A 274 9.18 18.53 5.91
C ILE A 274 10.25 17.45 6.12
N VAL A 275 10.63 16.77 5.04
CA VAL A 275 11.89 16.03 5.02
C VAL A 275 12.97 17.10 4.96
N PRO A 276 13.90 17.18 5.93
CA PRO A 276 15.05 18.06 5.75
C PRO A 276 15.74 17.61 4.46
N ALA A 277 15.99 18.56 3.56
CA ALA A 277 16.74 18.35 2.33
C ALA A 277 18.12 17.74 2.64
N ARG A 278 18.18 16.41 2.69
CA ARG A 278 19.34 15.53 2.68
C ARG A 278 18.77 14.26 2.03
N GLN A 279 18.79 14.06 0.72
CA GLN A 279 19.95 14.00 -0.19
C GLN A 279 19.39 14.02 -1.63
N ALA A 280 18.91 15.17 -2.10
CA ALA A 280 18.52 15.37 -3.51
C ALA A 280 19.15 16.64 -4.09
N GLN A 281 20.35 16.97 -3.60
CA GLN A 281 21.16 18.07 -4.11
C GLN A 281 22.55 17.53 -4.46
N VAL A 282 22.57 16.53 -5.35
CA VAL A 282 23.72 16.24 -6.20
C VAL A 282 23.18 16.10 -7.63
N ASP A 283 23.50 17.11 -8.43
CA ASP A 283 23.56 17.11 -9.90
C ASP A 283 22.28 17.02 -10.75
N LEU A 284 21.35 17.96 -10.56
CA LEU A 284 20.49 18.42 -11.67
C LEU A 284 21.05 19.66 -12.41
N ALA A 285 22.15 20.25 -11.92
CA ALA A 285 22.81 21.40 -12.56
C ALA A 285 23.94 21.02 -13.54
N THR A 286 24.39 19.75 -13.55
CA THR A 286 25.58 19.33 -14.34
C THR A 286 25.21 18.73 -15.70
N ILE A 287 23.93 18.49 -16.02
CA ILE A 287 23.52 17.87 -17.30
C ILE A 287 23.08 18.89 -18.37
N TYR A 288 22.93 20.18 -18.05
CA TYR A 288 22.59 21.22 -19.04
C TYR A 288 23.77 22.07 -19.55
N LEU A 289 25.01 21.70 -19.21
CA LEU A 289 26.22 22.33 -19.76
C LEU A 289 27.21 21.27 -20.24
N ALA A 290 26.78 20.46 -21.20
CA ALA A 290 27.68 19.75 -22.12
C ALA A 290 26.90 19.48 -23.42
N TYR A 291 26.89 20.50 -24.30
CA TYR A 291 27.01 20.25 -25.73
C TYR A 291 28.41 19.71 -26.03
#